data_AF-A0A850CGD0-F1
#
_entry.id   AF-A0A850CGD0-F1
#
_cell.length_a   1.000
_cell.length_b   1.000
_cell.length_c   1.000
_cell.angle_alpha   90.00
_cell.angle_beta   90.00
_cell.angle_gamma   90.00
#
_symmetry.space_group_name_H-M   'P 1'
#
loop_
_entity.id
_entity.type
_entity.pdbx_description
1 polymer ?
#
loop_
_entity_poly.entity_id
_entity_poly.type
_entity_poly.pdbx_seq_one_letter_code
_entity_poly.pdbx_strand_id
1 'polypeptide(L)'
;MALLAAMDLMLLGQLQAVAMMRTVGVPAADTAGEVEAWLAAMLPHGRAVAAIVDGGAYDTGGQSVDFDRRGLASIITASREQGVSAALLEPHERLLAELSAAGHGGDDWPRIIDRLTIPR
;
A
#
# COMPACT_ATOMS: atom_id res chain seq x y z
N MET A 1 -12.42 -5.97 15.35
CA MET A 1 -11.07 -6.39 14.91
C MET A 1 -10.77 -5.98 13.46
N ALA A 2 -11.62 -6.26 12.47
CA ALA A 2 -11.35 -5.89 11.07
C ALA A 2 -11.05 -4.39 10.85
N LEU A 3 -11.87 -3.49 11.39
CA LEU A 3 -11.61 -2.03 11.28
C LEU A 3 -10.31 -1.60 11.99
N LEU A 4 -9.94 -2.29 13.07
CA LEU A 4 -8.68 -2.01 13.78
C LEU A 4 -7.46 -2.47 12.97
N ALA A 5 -7.57 -3.54 12.17
CA ALA A 5 -6.49 -3.95 11.27
C ALA A 5 -6.20 -2.88 10.20
N ALA A 6 -7.25 -2.28 9.62
CA ALA A 6 -7.10 -1.16 8.69
C ALA A 6 -6.47 0.07 9.37
N MET A 7 -6.93 0.42 10.58
CA MET A 7 -6.37 1.51 11.37
C MET A 7 -4.89 1.28 11.70
N ASP A 8 -4.51 0.07 12.12
CA ASP A 8 -3.14 -0.25 12.50
C ASP A 8 -2.17 -0.08 11.32
N LEU A 9 -2.52 -0.63 10.15
CA LEU A 9 -1.72 -0.46 8.93
C LEU A 9 -1.63 1.00 8.49
N MET A 10 -2.70 1.78 8.64
CA MET A 10 -2.69 3.22 8.37
C MET A 10 -1.69 3.95 9.28
N LEU A 11 -1.69 3.64 10.59
CA LEU A 11 -0.76 4.25 11.55
C LEU A 11 0.70 3.83 11.27
N LEU A 12 0.95 2.58 10.86
CA LEU A 12 2.28 2.15 10.42
C LEU A 12 2.75 2.94 9.18
N GLY A 13 1.86 3.18 8.21
CA GLY A 13 2.15 4.03 7.05
C GLY A 13 2.54 5.45 7.45
N GLN A 14 1.85 6.04 8.44
CA GLN A 14 2.20 7.36 8.97
C GLN A 14 3.59 7.37 9.62
N LEU A 15 3.97 6.32 10.36
CA LEU A 15 5.31 6.21 10.95
C LEU A 15 6.41 6.10 9.88
N GLN A 16 6.16 5.36 8.79
CA GLN A 16 7.08 5.30 7.64
C GLN A 16 7.28 6.70 7.03
N ALA A 17 6.19 7.42 6.77
CA ALA A 17 6.24 8.77 6.20
C ALA A 17 7.00 9.75 7.12
N VAL A 18 6.70 9.74 8.42
CA VAL A 18 7.42 10.56 9.42
C VAL A 18 8.90 10.22 9.46
N ALA A 19 9.26 8.93 9.41
CA ALA A 19 10.66 8.52 9.41
C ALA A 19 11.42 9.07 8.18
N MET A 20 10.82 8.99 6.99
CA MET A 20 11.37 9.57 5.76
C MET A 20 11.51 11.09 5.87
N MET A 21 10.45 11.80 6.25
CA MET A 21 10.44 13.27 6.29
C MET A 21 11.38 13.86 7.34
N ARG A 22 11.62 13.14 8.45
CA ARG A 22 12.63 13.54 9.44
C ARG A 22 14.05 13.57 8.88
N THR A 23 14.38 12.77 7.85
CA THR A 23 15.72 12.75 7.26
C THR A 23 16.07 14.04 6.52
N VAL A 24 15.05 14.79 6.08
CA VAL A 24 15.18 16.09 5.42
C VAL A 24 14.80 17.26 6.34
N GLY A 25 14.71 17.01 7.65
CA GLY A 25 14.51 18.04 8.67
C GLY A 25 13.07 18.47 8.92
N VAL A 26 12.07 17.76 8.38
CA VAL A 26 10.65 18.09 8.61
C VAL A 26 10.18 17.51 9.96
N PRO A 27 9.53 18.33 10.82
CA PRO A 27 8.92 17.86 12.07
C PRO A 27 7.82 16.83 11.84
N ALA A 28 7.70 15.88 12.77
CA ALA A 28 6.66 14.84 12.70
C ALA A 28 5.22 15.42 12.69
N ALA A 29 5.00 16.55 13.36
CA ALA A 29 3.68 17.20 13.40
C ALA A 29 3.26 17.74 12.02
N ASP A 30 4.21 18.30 11.26
CA ASP A 30 3.95 18.84 9.93
C ASP A 30 3.63 17.70 8.95
N THR A 31 4.43 16.63 8.98
CA THR A 31 4.16 15.42 8.20
C THR A 31 2.83 14.78 8.58
N ALA A 32 2.46 14.77 9.87
CA ALA A 32 1.17 14.24 10.30
C ALA A 32 0.00 15.02 9.69
N GLY A 33 0.09 16.35 9.62
CA GLY A 33 -0.93 17.18 8.96
C GLY A 33 -1.05 16.90 7.46
N GLU A 34 0.07 16.73 6.76
CA GLU A 34 0.07 16.36 5.33
C GLU A 34 -0.52 14.97 5.09
N VAL A 35 -0.14 13.99 5.92
CA VAL A 35 -0.65 12.62 5.84
C VAL A 35 -2.16 12.59 6.13
N GLU A 36 -2.65 13.34 7.13
CA GLU A 36 -4.08 13.43 7.42
C GLU A 36 -4.86 13.97 6.21
N ALA A 37 -4.42 15.10 5.64
CA ALA A 37 -5.07 15.70 4.49
C ALA A 37 -5.08 14.75 3.27
N TRP A 38 -3.96 14.08 3.01
CA TRP A 38 -3.84 13.11 1.92
C TRP A 38 -4.76 11.91 2.12
N LEU A 39 -4.73 11.29 3.30
CA LEU A 39 -5.56 10.12 3.60
C LEU A 39 -7.04 10.47 3.57
N ALA A 40 -7.44 11.65 4.07
CA ALA A 40 -8.82 12.12 3.96
C ALA A 40 -9.32 12.19 2.51
N ALA A 41 -8.46 12.66 1.59
CA ALA A 41 -8.77 12.69 0.15
C ALA A 41 -8.78 11.29 -0.49
N MET A 42 -7.97 10.35 0.02
CA MET A 42 -7.87 8.98 -0.49
C MET A 42 -8.99 8.06 -0.01
N LEU A 43 -9.52 8.26 1.21
CA LEU A 43 -10.54 7.40 1.83
C LEU A 43 -11.71 6.99 0.91
N PRO A 44 -12.30 7.88 0.09
CA PRO A 44 -13.39 7.51 -0.81
C PRO A 44 -13.05 6.41 -1.82
N HIS A 45 -11.78 6.25 -2.21
CA HIS A 45 -11.32 5.22 -3.15
C HIS A 45 -11.54 3.80 -2.62
N GLY A 46 -11.68 3.62 -1.30
CA GLY A 46 -11.99 2.32 -0.69
C GLY A 46 -13.28 1.69 -1.23
N ARG A 47 -14.26 2.50 -1.67
CA ARG A 47 -15.48 1.99 -2.30
C ARG A 47 -15.23 1.37 -3.68
N ALA A 48 -14.30 1.93 -4.45
CA ALA A 48 -13.91 1.37 -5.75
C ALA A 48 -13.14 0.05 -5.57
N VAL A 49 -12.24 -0.01 -4.57
CA VAL A 49 -11.54 -1.25 -4.20
C VAL A 49 -12.54 -2.35 -3.82
N ALA A 50 -13.53 -2.03 -2.98
CA ALA A 50 -14.57 -2.99 -2.60
C ALA A 50 -15.36 -3.50 -3.82
N ALA A 51 -15.72 -2.62 -4.76
CA ALA A 51 -16.44 -3.01 -5.97
C ALA A 51 -15.63 -3.97 -6.88
N ILE A 52 -14.31 -3.78 -6.98
CA ILE A 52 -13.42 -4.69 -7.72
C ILE A 52 -13.40 -6.06 -7.04
N VAL A 53 -13.23 -6.09 -5.72
CA VAL A 53 -13.17 -7.34 -4.93
C VAL A 53 -14.48 -8.11 -5.01
N ASP A 54 -15.62 -7.44 -4.81
CA ASP A 54 -16.95 -8.06 -4.90
C ASP A 54 -17.26 -8.57 -6.32
N GLY A 55 -16.69 -7.91 -7.35
CA GLY A 55 -16.82 -8.32 -8.75
C GLY A 55 -16.00 -9.56 -9.12
N GLY A 56 -14.87 -9.81 -8.44
CA GLY A 56 -14.06 -11.03 -8.55
C GLY A 56 -13.33 -11.28 -9.88
N ALA A 57 -13.49 -10.42 -10.89
CA ALA A 57 -12.86 -10.59 -12.21
C ALA A 57 -11.45 -9.99 -12.32
N TYR A 58 -11.13 -8.95 -11.53
CA TYR A 58 -9.84 -8.27 -11.45
C TYR A 58 -9.20 -7.85 -12.80
N ASP A 59 -9.95 -7.81 -13.90
CA ASP A 59 -9.51 -7.37 -15.23
C ASP A 59 -10.21 -6.06 -15.64
N THR A 60 -10.54 -5.21 -14.65
CA THR A 60 -11.40 -4.03 -14.87
C THR A 60 -10.71 -2.89 -15.63
N GLY A 61 -9.42 -3.05 -15.96
CA GLY A 61 -8.60 -2.02 -16.58
C GLY A 61 -8.19 -0.91 -15.61
N GLY A 62 -8.28 -1.17 -14.30
CA GLY A 62 -7.79 -0.29 -13.25
C GLY A 62 -6.27 -0.34 -13.11
N GLN A 63 -5.80 -0.03 -11.90
CA GLN A 63 -4.37 0.00 -11.61
C GLN A 63 -3.85 -1.43 -11.40
N SER A 64 -2.92 -1.87 -12.24
CA SER A 64 -2.47 -3.27 -12.25
C SER A 64 -1.47 -3.61 -11.15
N VAL A 65 -1.39 -4.89 -10.77
CA VAL A 65 -0.42 -5.44 -9.82
C VAL A 65 1.01 -5.01 -10.17
N ASP A 66 1.41 -5.11 -11.44
CA ASP A 66 2.77 -4.73 -11.84
C ASP A 66 3.02 -3.22 -11.79
N PHE A 67 1.99 -2.39 -11.94
CA PHE A 67 2.11 -0.96 -11.73
C PHE A 67 2.37 -0.66 -10.25
N ASP A 68 1.53 -1.19 -9.36
CA ASP A 68 1.67 -1.02 -7.90
C ASP A 68 3.01 -1.52 -7.40
N ARG A 69 3.44 -2.69 -7.89
CA ARG A 69 4.71 -3.29 -7.51
C ARG A 69 5.89 -2.38 -7.84
N ARG A 70 5.90 -1.78 -9.03
CA ARG A 70 6.95 -0.82 -9.44
C ARG A 70 6.87 0.48 -8.64
N GLY A 71 5.67 0.98 -8.38
CA GLY A 71 5.46 2.16 -7.54
C GLY A 71 6.00 1.94 -6.13
N LEU A 72 5.63 0.83 -5.50
CA LEU A 72 6.07 0.48 -4.17
C LEU A 72 7.58 0.21 -4.10
N ALA A 73 8.16 -0.43 -5.11
CA ALA A 73 9.62 -0.61 -5.20
C ALA A 73 10.36 0.73 -5.25
N SER A 74 9.80 1.75 -5.90
CA SER A 74 10.35 3.11 -5.92
C SER A 74 10.31 3.75 -4.52
N ILE A 75 9.21 3.58 -3.79
CA ILE A 75 9.08 4.09 -2.41
C ILE A 75 10.07 3.40 -1.46
N ILE A 76 10.23 2.08 -1.59
CA ILE A 76 11.20 1.29 -0.82
C ILE A 76 12.63 1.76 -1.11
N THR A 77 12.96 1.99 -2.38
CA THR A 77 14.28 2.50 -2.80
C THR A 77 14.54 3.88 -2.20
N ALA A 78 13.59 4.81 -2.33
CA ALA A 78 13.71 6.15 -1.77
C ALA A 78 13.85 6.14 -0.24
N SER A 79 13.12 5.27 0.45
CA SER A 79 13.26 5.10 1.91
C SER A 79 14.70 4.73 2.27
N ARG A 80 15.27 3.74 1.58
CA ARG A 80 16.61 3.24 1.85
C ARG A 80 17.71 4.23 1.48
N GLU A 81 17.56 4.97 0.38
CA GLU A 81 18.47 6.03 -0.02
C GLU A 81 18.55 7.16 1.02
N GLN A 82 17.47 7.39 1.77
CA GLN A 82 17.42 8.32 2.90
C GLN A 82 17.95 7.70 4.22
N GLY A 83 18.39 6.45 4.21
CA GLY A 83 18.83 5.74 5.42
C GLY A 83 17.67 5.24 6.31
N VAL A 84 16.45 5.15 5.78
CA VAL A 84 15.26 4.68 6.49
C VAL A 84 14.95 3.24 6.08
N SER A 85 14.69 2.39 7.08
CA SER A 85 14.23 1.01 6.83
C SER A 85 12.87 1.02 6.11
N ALA A 86 12.68 0.08 5.19
CA ALA A 86 11.41 -0.09 4.47
C ALA A 86 10.63 -1.33 4.96
N ALA A 87 10.95 -1.86 6.14
CA ALA A 87 10.37 -3.09 6.68
C ALA A 87 8.83 -3.07 6.79
N LEU A 88 8.21 -1.89 6.88
CA LEU A 88 6.75 -1.74 6.89
C LEU A 88 6.12 -1.85 5.49
N LEU A 89 6.90 -1.63 4.43
CA LEU A 89 6.45 -1.66 3.03
C LEU A 89 6.77 -3.00 2.34
N GLU A 90 7.84 -3.67 2.77
CA GLU A 90 8.33 -4.93 2.19
C GLU A 90 7.28 -6.06 2.16
N PRO A 91 6.45 -6.28 3.20
CA PRO A 91 5.41 -7.30 3.14
C PRO A 91 4.39 -7.05 2.03
N HIS A 92 4.07 -5.79 1.73
CA HIS A 92 3.15 -5.43 0.66
C HIS A 92 3.78 -5.70 -0.72
N GLU A 93 5.05 -5.34 -0.91
CA GLU A 93 5.76 -5.61 -2.17
C GLU A 93 5.85 -7.11 -2.45
N ARG A 94 6.12 -7.91 -1.42
CA ARG A 94 6.15 -9.36 -1.53
C ARG A 94 4.82 -9.94 -2.03
N LEU A 95 3.68 -9.46 -1.51
CA LEU A 95 2.35 -9.93 -1.94
C LEU A 95 2.08 -9.60 -3.42
N LEU A 96 2.47 -8.40 -3.88
CA LEU A 96 2.37 -8.01 -5.29
C LEU A 96 3.31 -8.85 -6.17
N ALA A 97 4.53 -9.12 -5.71
CA ALA A 97 5.48 -9.97 -6.41
C ALA A 97 4.97 -11.42 -6.56
N GLU A 98 4.38 -11.99 -5.50
CA GLU A 98 3.77 -13.32 -5.52
C GLU A 98 2.55 -13.42 -6.46
N LEU A 99 1.80 -12.35 -6.64
CA LEU A 99 0.72 -12.30 -7.64
C LEU A 99 1.28 -12.20 -9.06
N SER A 100 2.21 -11.27 -9.30
CA SER A 100 2.86 -11.09 -10.61
C SER A 100 3.51 -12.40 -11.08
N ALA A 101 4.26 -13.08 -10.20
CA ALA A 101 4.88 -14.37 -10.49
C ALA A 101 3.87 -15.51 -10.78
N ALA A 102 2.65 -15.40 -10.26
CA ALA A 102 1.56 -16.34 -10.54
C ALA A 102 0.78 -16.01 -11.84
N GLY A 103 1.21 -15.02 -12.62
CA GLY A 103 0.58 -14.63 -13.88
C GLY A 103 -0.46 -13.51 -13.74
N HIS A 104 -0.60 -12.90 -12.56
CA HIS A 104 -1.60 -11.85 -12.28
C HIS A 104 -1.04 -10.42 -12.40
N GLY A 105 0.07 -10.23 -13.11
CA GLY A 105 0.70 -8.90 -13.23
C GLY A 105 -0.17 -7.84 -13.91
N GLY A 106 -1.06 -8.27 -14.81
CA GLY A 106 -2.02 -7.40 -15.52
C GLY A 106 -3.32 -7.16 -14.76
N ASP A 107 -3.59 -7.92 -13.71
CA ASP A 107 -4.84 -7.83 -12.94
C ASP A 107 -4.81 -6.60 -12.03
N ASP A 108 -5.98 -6.13 -11.61
CA ASP A 108 -6.12 -5.06 -10.62
C ASP A 108 -5.47 -5.47 -9.30
N TRP A 109 -4.69 -4.55 -8.71
CA TRP A 109 -3.97 -4.82 -7.46
C TRP A 109 -4.82 -5.30 -6.26
N PRO A 110 -6.14 -4.99 -6.13
CA PRO A 110 -6.97 -5.54 -5.05
C PRO A 110 -7.02 -7.08 -5.02
N ARG A 111 -6.60 -7.77 -6.09
CA ARG A 111 -6.39 -9.21 -6.11
C ARG A 111 -5.43 -9.72 -5.02
N ILE A 112 -4.68 -8.83 -4.35
CA ILE A 112 -3.94 -9.14 -3.12
C ILE A 112 -4.78 -9.92 -2.11
N ILE A 113 -6.10 -9.72 -2.06
CA ILE A 113 -6.97 -10.46 -1.15
C ILE A 113 -6.85 -11.98 -1.30
N ASP A 114 -6.56 -12.50 -2.51
CA ASP A 114 -6.34 -13.94 -2.77
C ASP A 114 -5.13 -14.47 -1.97
N ARG A 115 -4.16 -13.62 -1.62
CA ARG A 115 -2.97 -13.96 -0.83
C ARG A 115 -3.18 -13.79 0.68
N LEU A 116 -4.23 -13.11 1.10
CA LEU A 116 -4.58 -12.91 2.51
C LEU A 116 -5.47 -14.03 3.06
N THR A 117 -6.10 -14.80 2.18
CA THR A 117 -6.95 -15.93 2.55
C THR A 117 -6.12 -17.19 2.76
N ILE A 118 -6.37 -17.91 3.86
CA ILE A 118 -5.77 -19.22 4.12
C ILE A 118 -6.80 -20.28 3.70
N PRO A 119 -6.49 -21.18 2.75
CA PRO A 119 -7.37 -22.29 2.41
C PRO A 119 -7.65 -23.13 3.65
N ARG A 120 -8.93 -23.52 3.83
CA ARG A 120 -9.32 -24.46 4.88
C ARG A 120 -9.01 -25.89 4.49
#